data_AF-S6A584-F1
#
_entry.id   AF-S6A584-F1
#
_cell.length_a   1.000
_cell.length_b   1.000
_cell.length_c   1.000
_cell.angle_alpha   90.00
_cell.angle_beta   90.00
_cell.angle_gamma   90.00
#
_symmetry.space_group_name_H-M   'P 1'
#
loop_
_entity.id
_entity.type
_entity.pdbx_description
1 polymer ?
#
loop_
_entity_poly.entity_id
_entity_poly.type
_entity_poly.pdbx_seq_one_letter_code
_entity_poly.pdbx_strand_id
1 'polypeptide(L)'
;MVKMAEQNIRGRLSQLFCKQIFLTQLGEVNLLSFASLYTYACLEKYENLGELKRELAKRLVTARTPLGMDNVLEEVKKALESNGFYVKVLEFKSTWRSLVGTSESSFSIPFEVGLFWDPVYNLPFIPGTSIKGAVRMAFAQLLAKRLNIVGTTNQVKDSRVSSEVARVFGEGGERGHAGLVGFVDAYPIKYDERLLDPDVVTPHYQDAKNELEAQPIPNVFIAMSRGITFRTMLFYVPPEGIPGRRESKKHTLKVVNNIGDNSGQADIFRGNLASQIKDPERLDPDTIPLLDLSVLYAFAMGVGAKTSVGYSRFEVIKYE
;
A
#
# COMPACT_ATOMS: atom_id res chain seq x y z
N MET A 1 -36.71 -17.04 22.11
CA MET A 1 -36.32 -17.93 20.99
C MET A 1 -35.04 -17.49 20.29
N VAL A 2 -34.92 -16.24 19.81
CA VAL A 2 -33.71 -15.77 19.09
C VAL A 2 -32.42 -15.87 19.92
N LYS A 3 -32.41 -15.37 21.17
CA LYS A 3 -31.24 -15.47 22.07
C LYS A 3 -30.80 -16.92 22.37
N MET A 4 -31.74 -17.86 22.47
CA MET A 4 -31.43 -19.29 22.66
C MET A 4 -30.82 -19.92 21.40
N ALA A 5 -31.28 -19.52 20.22
CA ALA A 5 -30.72 -19.99 18.95
C ALA A 5 -29.30 -19.42 18.72
N GLU A 6 -29.09 -18.15 19.05
CA GLU A 6 -27.76 -17.51 19.01
C GLU A 6 -26.77 -18.18 19.97
N GLN A 7 -27.18 -18.46 21.22
CA GLN A 7 -26.35 -19.18 22.19
C GLN A 7 -25.98 -20.60 21.70
N ASN A 8 -26.89 -21.30 21.03
CA ASN A 8 -26.64 -22.64 20.48
C ASN A 8 -25.65 -22.59 19.31
N ILE A 9 -25.79 -21.62 18.39
CA ILE A 9 -24.86 -21.42 17.27
C ILE A 9 -23.47 -21.04 17.77
N ARG A 10 -23.39 -20.08 18.69
CA ARG A 10 -22.14 -19.61 19.27
C ARG A 10 -21.42 -20.72 20.04
N GLY A 11 -22.14 -21.52 20.82
CA GLY A 11 -21.61 -22.68 21.51
C GLY A 11 -21.01 -23.73 20.55
N ARG A 12 -21.70 -24.02 19.44
CA ARG A 12 -21.19 -24.95 18.40
C ARG A 12 -19.93 -24.42 17.70
N LEU A 13 -19.92 -23.14 17.32
CA LEU A 13 -18.74 -22.49 16.71
C LEU A 13 -17.55 -22.50 17.66
N SER A 14 -17.79 -22.18 18.93
CA SER A 14 -16.81 -22.23 20.01
C SER A 14 -16.18 -23.61 20.18
N GLN A 15 -16.96 -24.69 20.07
CA GLN A 15 -16.44 -26.07 20.10
C GLN A 15 -15.63 -26.42 18.83
N LEU A 16 -16.05 -25.94 17.67
CA LEU A 16 -15.35 -26.14 16.39
C LEU A 16 -13.98 -25.47 16.39
N PHE A 17 -13.89 -24.19 16.77
CA PHE A 17 -12.62 -23.44 16.77
C PHE A 17 -11.62 -23.90 17.86
N CYS A 18 -12.10 -24.58 18.91
CA CYS A 18 -11.25 -25.20 19.93
C CYS A 18 -10.70 -26.57 19.51
N LYS A 19 -11.28 -27.24 18.49
CA LYS A 19 -10.70 -28.49 17.98
C LYS A 19 -9.47 -28.18 17.14
N GLN A 20 -8.34 -28.76 17.55
CA GLN A 20 -7.01 -28.56 16.95
C GLN A 20 -6.95 -28.89 15.44
N ILE A 21 -7.90 -29.69 14.94
CA ILE A 21 -8.03 -30.12 13.55
C ILE A 21 -8.39 -28.96 12.59
N PHE A 22 -9.07 -27.91 13.05
CA PHE A 22 -9.41 -26.76 12.19
C PHE A 22 -8.19 -25.87 11.91
N LEU A 23 -7.19 -25.87 12.81
CA LEU A 23 -5.99 -25.04 12.71
C LEU A 23 -5.05 -25.49 11.58
N THR A 24 -5.05 -26.79 11.25
CA THR A 24 -4.22 -27.37 10.18
C THR A 24 -4.70 -27.06 8.76
N GLN A 25 -5.90 -26.50 8.59
CA GLN A 25 -6.49 -26.16 7.28
C GLN A 25 -6.62 -24.65 7.03
N LEU A 26 -6.03 -23.79 7.88
CA LEU A 26 -6.14 -22.34 7.75
C LEU A 26 -5.65 -21.77 6.40
N GLY A 27 -4.89 -22.54 5.61
CA GLY A 27 -4.45 -22.10 4.30
C GLY A 27 -5.52 -22.06 3.22
N GLU A 28 -6.66 -22.73 3.42
CA GLU A 28 -7.82 -22.67 2.52
C GLU A 28 -8.92 -21.73 3.05
N VAL A 29 -8.74 -21.16 4.23
CA VAL A 29 -9.76 -20.36 4.91
C VAL A 29 -9.52 -18.87 4.68
N ASN A 30 -10.61 -18.15 4.37
CA ASN A 30 -10.58 -16.69 4.32
C ASN A 30 -10.27 -16.14 5.73
N LEU A 31 -9.11 -15.48 5.88
CA LEU A 31 -8.59 -15.07 7.20
C LEU A 31 -9.40 -13.96 7.84
N LEU A 32 -9.98 -13.07 7.03
CA LEU A 32 -10.86 -12.01 7.52
C LEU A 32 -12.14 -12.60 8.12
N SER A 33 -12.78 -13.52 7.40
CA SER A 33 -13.99 -14.22 7.86
C SER A 33 -13.71 -15.04 9.11
N PHE A 34 -12.57 -15.77 9.12
CA PHE A 34 -12.11 -16.50 10.29
C PHE A 34 -11.91 -15.58 11.50
N ALA A 35 -11.23 -14.45 11.33
CA ALA A 35 -10.96 -13.52 12.43
C ALA A 35 -12.24 -12.95 13.06
N SER A 36 -13.21 -12.55 12.23
CA SER A 36 -14.50 -12.03 12.72
C SER A 36 -15.32 -13.13 13.43
N LEU A 37 -15.41 -14.33 12.83
CA LEU A 37 -16.16 -15.45 13.43
C LEU A 37 -15.51 -15.97 14.70
N TYR A 38 -14.18 -16.07 14.74
CA TYR A 38 -13.43 -16.49 15.91
C TYR A 38 -13.65 -15.52 17.08
N THR A 39 -13.53 -14.21 16.80
CA THR A 39 -13.78 -13.15 17.79
C THR A 39 -15.19 -13.27 18.36
N TYR A 40 -16.20 -13.36 17.49
CA TYR A 40 -17.58 -13.52 17.92
C TYR A 40 -17.78 -14.78 18.78
N ALA A 41 -17.25 -15.93 18.33
CA ALA A 41 -17.43 -17.22 18.99
C ALA A 41 -16.72 -17.30 20.36
N CYS A 42 -15.58 -16.63 20.52
CA CYS A 42 -14.75 -16.73 21.72
C CYS A 42 -14.89 -15.54 22.68
N LEU A 43 -15.66 -14.49 22.34
CA LEU A 43 -15.75 -13.29 23.18
C LEU A 43 -16.25 -13.54 24.62
N GLU A 44 -17.06 -14.57 24.89
CA GLU A 44 -17.48 -14.95 26.25
C GLU A 44 -16.48 -15.86 26.99
N LYS A 45 -15.46 -16.40 26.30
CA LYS A 45 -14.48 -17.32 26.89
C LYS A 45 -13.32 -16.62 27.58
N TYR A 46 -13.07 -15.36 27.22
CA TYR A 46 -11.94 -14.60 27.74
C TYR A 46 -12.46 -13.50 28.65
N GLU A 47 -11.87 -13.39 29.84
CA GLU A 47 -12.19 -12.29 30.77
C GLU A 47 -11.66 -10.94 30.24
N ASN A 48 -10.57 -10.99 29.46
CA ASN A 48 -9.90 -9.81 28.91
C ASN A 48 -9.83 -9.88 27.37
N LEU A 49 -10.34 -8.83 26.71
CA LEU A 49 -10.30 -8.69 25.24
C LEU A 49 -8.87 -8.73 24.68
N GLY A 50 -7.88 -8.23 25.42
CA GLY A 50 -6.47 -8.28 25.04
C GLY A 50 -5.90 -9.70 24.97
N GLU A 51 -6.41 -10.66 25.76
CA GLU A 51 -6.03 -12.06 25.64
C GLU A 51 -6.62 -12.70 24.38
N LEU A 52 -7.89 -12.41 24.10
CA LEU A 52 -8.55 -12.84 22.86
C LEU A 52 -7.82 -12.30 21.63
N LYS A 53 -7.47 -11.01 21.62
CA LYS A 53 -6.68 -10.38 20.54
C LYS A 53 -5.33 -11.07 20.36
N ARG A 54 -4.59 -11.33 21.45
CA ARG A 54 -3.28 -12.00 21.38
C ARG A 54 -3.38 -13.42 20.83
N GLU A 55 -4.38 -14.18 21.26
CA GLU A 55 -4.60 -15.55 20.77
C GLU A 55 -5.00 -15.56 19.29
N LEU A 56 -5.91 -14.66 18.88
CA LEU A 56 -6.28 -14.52 17.48
C LEU A 56 -5.07 -14.13 16.62
N ALA A 57 -4.27 -13.16 17.06
CA ALA A 57 -3.08 -12.73 16.34
C ALA A 57 -2.08 -13.89 16.17
N LYS A 58 -1.83 -14.69 17.21
CA LYS A 58 -1.00 -15.91 17.11
C LYS A 58 -1.50 -16.86 16.03
N ARG A 59 -2.82 -17.08 15.95
CA ARG A 59 -3.44 -17.98 14.94
C ARG A 59 -3.30 -17.43 13.53
N LEU A 60 -3.54 -16.14 13.34
CA LEU A 60 -3.41 -15.49 12.02
C LEU A 60 -1.96 -15.52 11.52
N VAL A 61 -0.98 -15.36 12.42
CA VAL A 61 0.45 -15.44 12.11
C VAL A 61 0.87 -16.83 11.63
N THR A 62 0.24 -17.88 12.16
CA THR A 62 0.51 -19.27 11.73
C THR A 62 -0.22 -19.66 10.46
N ALA A 63 -1.22 -18.88 10.03
CA ALA A 63 -1.95 -19.15 8.82
C ALA A 63 -1.08 -18.85 7.59
N ARG A 64 -1.10 -19.75 6.60
CA ARG A 64 -0.40 -19.56 5.33
C ARG A 64 -1.41 -19.31 4.23
N THR A 65 -1.44 -18.13 3.64
CA THR A 65 -2.28 -17.89 2.46
C THR A 65 -1.50 -18.27 1.20
N PRO A 66 -2.10 -18.99 0.24
CA PRO A 66 -1.45 -19.28 -1.01
C PRO A 66 -1.19 -17.98 -1.77
N LEU A 67 0.06 -17.79 -2.21
CA LEU A 67 0.38 -16.75 -3.17
C LEU A 67 0.00 -17.22 -4.56
N GLY A 68 -0.56 -16.32 -5.37
CA GLY A 68 -0.99 -16.63 -6.75
C GLY A 68 -1.19 -15.40 -7.62
N MET A 69 -0.75 -14.23 -7.15
CA MET A 69 -1.03 -12.94 -7.81
C MET A 69 -0.15 -12.71 -9.03
N ASP A 70 0.92 -13.48 -9.24
CA ASP A 70 1.80 -13.33 -10.40
C ASP A 70 1.05 -13.42 -11.74
N ASN A 71 0.23 -14.46 -11.90
CA ASN A 71 -0.52 -14.68 -13.14
C ASN A 71 -1.58 -13.60 -13.35
N VAL A 72 -2.30 -13.22 -12.29
CA VAL A 72 -3.33 -12.18 -12.33
C VAL A 72 -2.71 -10.83 -12.72
N LEU A 73 -1.60 -10.47 -12.08
CA LEU A 73 -0.89 -9.22 -12.39
C LEU A 73 -0.35 -9.23 -13.83
N GLU A 74 0.15 -10.36 -14.32
CA GLU A 74 0.60 -10.50 -15.70
C GLU A 74 -0.55 -10.38 -16.71
N GLU A 75 -1.74 -10.91 -16.40
CA GLU A 75 -2.94 -10.69 -17.21
C GLU A 75 -3.37 -9.22 -17.22
N VAL A 76 -3.34 -8.55 -16.07
CA VAL A 76 -3.61 -7.10 -15.96
C VAL A 76 -2.62 -6.30 -16.80
N LYS A 77 -1.33 -6.63 -16.76
CA LYS A 77 -0.30 -6.02 -17.61
C LYS A 77 -0.64 -6.16 -19.09
N LYS A 78 -0.89 -7.39 -19.55
CA LYS A 78 -1.25 -7.66 -20.95
C LYS A 78 -2.51 -6.93 -21.39
N ALA A 79 -3.51 -6.85 -20.51
CA ALA A 79 -4.74 -6.12 -20.78
C ALA A 79 -4.48 -4.61 -20.94
N LEU A 80 -3.67 -4.01 -20.07
CA LEU A 80 -3.28 -2.60 -20.17
C LEU A 80 -2.49 -2.31 -21.46
N GLU A 81 -1.50 -3.14 -21.77
CA GLU A 81 -0.69 -3.02 -23.00
C GLU A 81 -1.56 -3.18 -24.27
N SER A 82 -2.49 -4.13 -24.27
CA SER A 82 -3.44 -4.34 -25.38
C SER A 82 -4.39 -3.16 -25.56
N ASN A 83 -4.62 -2.36 -24.52
CA ASN A 83 -5.38 -1.11 -24.57
C ASN A 83 -4.52 0.11 -24.97
N GLY A 84 -3.25 -0.11 -25.34
CA GLY A 84 -2.33 0.93 -25.81
C GLY A 84 -1.65 1.73 -24.70
N PHE A 85 -1.78 1.33 -23.44
CA PHE A 85 -1.03 1.95 -22.35
C PHE A 85 0.41 1.44 -22.33
N TYR A 86 1.35 2.31 -21.95
CA TYR A 86 2.67 1.85 -21.56
C TYR A 86 2.65 1.46 -20.07
N VAL A 87 3.19 0.29 -19.73
CA VAL A 87 3.19 -0.24 -18.37
C VAL A 87 4.62 -0.37 -17.87
N LYS A 88 4.86 0.15 -16.67
CA LYS A 88 6.05 -0.09 -15.86
C LYS A 88 5.73 -0.97 -14.67
N VAL A 89 6.44 -2.08 -14.54
CA VAL A 89 6.38 -2.98 -13.41
C VAL A 89 7.33 -2.48 -12.31
N LEU A 90 6.79 -2.37 -11.10
CA LEU A 90 7.54 -2.03 -9.90
C LEU A 90 7.43 -3.19 -8.91
N GLU A 91 8.57 -3.73 -8.51
CA GLU A 91 8.66 -4.68 -7.39
C GLU A 91 9.45 -4.06 -6.25
N PHE A 92 8.93 -4.19 -5.03
CA PHE A 92 9.52 -3.60 -3.85
C PHE A 92 9.31 -4.49 -2.63
N LYS A 93 10.28 -4.51 -1.72
CA LYS A 93 10.28 -5.34 -0.52
C LYS A 93 10.10 -4.51 0.74
N SER A 94 9.25 -4.96 1.65
CA SER A 94 9.07 -4.33 2.95
C SER A 94 10.33 -4.53 3.80
N THR A 95 11.00 -3.44 4.17
CA THR A 95 12.18 -3.48 5.06
C THR A 95 11.75 -3.48 6.53
N TRP A 96 10.54 -2.98 6.80
CA TRP A 96 9.92 -2.98 8.11
C TRP A 96 8.47 -3.50 8.03
N ARG A 97 7.81 -3.66 9.18
CA ARG A 97 6.37 -3.95 9.23
C ARG A 97 5.61 -2.85 8.50
N SER A 98 4.65 -3.27 7.70
CA SER A 98 3.85 -2.37 6.88
C SER A 98 2.41 -2.35 7.38
N LEU A 99 1.92 -1.14 7.62
CA LEU A 99 0.57 -0.92 8.14
C LEU A 99 -0.07 0.15 7.26
N VAL A 100 -1.00 -0.29 6.40
CA VAL A 100 -1.69 0.57 5.44
C VAL A 100 -3.19 0.36 5.63
N GLY A 101 -3.94 1.45 5.78
CA GLY A 101 -5.38 1.39 6.02
C GLY A 101 -5.75 1.10 7.47
N THR A 102 -5.10 1.77 8.44
CA THR A 102 -5.41 1.62 9.88
C THR A 102 -6.86 1.94 10.22
N SER A 103 -7.54 2.74 9.39
CA SER A 103 -8.96 3.08 9.51
C SER A 103 -9.89 2.18 8.68
N GLU A 104 -9.36 1.17 7.99
CA GLU A 104 -10.17 0.25 7.19
C GLU A 104 -10.99 -0.69 8.07
N SER A 105 -12.08 -1.21 7.53
CA SER A 105 -12.99 -2.11 8.27
C SER A 105 -12.45 -3.54 8.43
N SER A 106 -11.58 -3.96 7.51
CA SER A 106 -10.95 -5.27 7.56
C SER A 106 -10.09 -5.40 8.82
N PHE A 107 -10.39 -6.42 9.62
CA PHE A 107 -9.76 -6.70 10.92
C PHE A 107 -9.96 -5.64 12.03
N SER A 108 -10.71 -4.56 11.79
CA SER A 108 -11.00 -3.58 12.85
C SER A 108 -11.95 -4.10 13.92
N ILE A 109 -12.83 -5.05 13.59
CA ILE A 109 -13.70 -5.71 14.59
C ILE A 109 -12.87 -6.40 15.69
N PRO A 110 -11.91 -7.29 15.36
CA PRO A 110 -11.07 -7.89 16.38
C PRO A 110 -10.05 -6.95 17.02
N PHE A 111 -9.41 -6.07 16.24
CA PHE A 111 -8.18 -5.38 16.66
C PHE A 111 -8.31 -3.86 16.81
N GLU A 112 -9.44 -3.26 16.46
CA GLU A 112 -9.68 -1.80 16.33
C GLU A 112 -8.83 -1.10 15.26
N VAL A 113 -7.67 -1.65 14.93
CA VAL A 113 -6.80 -1.22 13.85
C VAL A 113 -7.08 -2.05 12.60
N GLY A 114 -7.45 -1.37 11.52
CA GLY A 114 -7.69 -1.96 10.22
C GLY A 114 -6.43 -2.27 9.42
N LEU A 115 -6.61 -3.07 8.37
CA LEU A 115 -5.60 -3.34 7.35
C LEU A 115 -6.29 -3.52 6.00
N PHE A 116 -5.75 -2.96 4.92
CA PHE A 116 -6.25 -3.27 3.58
C PHE A 116 -6.11 -4.77 3.28
N TRP A 117 -7.25 -5.42 3.03
CA TRP A 117 -7.35 -6.85 2.78
C TRP A 117 -8.30 -7.10 1.63
N ASP A 118 -7.85 -7.83 0.62
CA ASP A 118 -8.70 -8.31 -0.46
C ASP A 118 -9.37 -9.62 -0.01
N PRO A 119 -10.70 -9.66 0.16
CA PRO A 119 -11.40 -10.86 0.60
C PRO A 119 -11.50 -11.95 -0.49
N VAL A 120 -11.33 -11.60 -1.77
CA VAL A 120 -11.37 -12.55 -2.89
C VAL A 120 -10.02 -13.27 -2.99
N TYR A 121 -8.92 -12.53 -3.03
CA TYR A 121 -7.58 -13.11 -3.08
C TYR A 121 -7.08 -13.57 -1.71
N ASN A 122 -7.76 -13.17 -0.63
CA ASN A 122 -7.38 -13.48 0.75
C ASN A 122 -5.94 -13.05 1.07
N LEU A 123 -5.57 -11.86 0.60
CA LEU A 123 -4.25 -11.28 0.74
C LEU A 123 -4.35 -9.81 1.16
N PRO A 124 -3.38 -9.31 1.94
CA PRO A 124 -3.26 -7.88 2.17
C PRO A 124 -2.75 -7.22 0.90
N PHE A 125 -3.12 -5.96 0.68
CA PHE A 125 -2.66 -5.19 -0.47
C PHE A 125 -2.42 -3.73 -0.10
N ILE A 126 -1.66 -3.02 -0.93
CA ILE A 126 -1.48 -1.57 -0.82
C ILE A 126 -2.27 -0.92 -1.96
N PRO A 127 -3.27 -0.08 -1.67
CA PRO A 127 -4.08 0.53 -2.74
C PRO A 127 -3.25 1.38 -3.68
N GLY A 128 -3.52 1.28 -4.98
CA GLY A 128 -2.93 2.11 -6.03
C GLY A 128 -3.22 3.60 -5.80
N THR A 129 -4.34 3.93 -5.15
CA THR A 129 -4.65 5.30 -4.71
C THR A 129 -3.70 5.81 -3.62
N SER A 130 -3.30 4.95 -2.68
CA SER A 130 -2.32 5.29 -1.63
C SER A 130 -0.93 5.48 -2.23
N ILE A 131 -0.55 4.60 -3.18
CA ILE A 131 0.71 4.74 -3.94
C ILE A 131 0.68 6.04 -4.76
N LYS A 132 -0.39 6.29 -5.53
CA LYS A 132 -0.57 7.52 -6.30
C LYS A 132 -0.50 8.76 -5.42
N GLY A 133 -1.09 8.74 -4.22
CA GLY A 133 -1.03 9.83 -3.26
C GLY A 133 0.39 10.12 -2.77
N ALA A 134 1.15 9.07 -2.42
CA ALA A 134 2.54 9.20 -1.98
C ALA A 134 3.44 9.73 -3.12
N VAL A 135 3.29 9.20 -4.34
CA VAL A 135 4.04 9.66 -5.51
C VAL A 135 3.66 11.09 -5.89
N ARG A 136 2.38 11.47 -5.82
CA ARG A 136 1.92 12.85 -6.06
C ARG A 136 2.55 13.84 -5.08
N MET A 137 2.63 13.47 -3.80
CA MET A 137 3.29 14.28 -2.78
C MET A 137 4.79 14.42 -3.06
N ALA A 138 5.47 13.30 -3.32
CA ALA A 138 6.90 13.28 -3.68
C ALA A 138 7.18 14.16 -4.90
N PHE A 139 6.35 14.07 -5.93
CA PHE A 139 6.46 14.88 -7.15
C PHE A 139 6.36 16.37 -6.85
N ALA A 140 5.39 16.79 -6.03
CA ALA A 140 5.26 18.19 -5.65
C ALA A 140 6.48 18.71 -4.89
N GLN A 141 7.03 17.92 -3.96
CA GLN A 141 8.21 18.28 -3.16
C GLN A 141 9.48 18.36 -4.01
N LEU A 142 9.72 17.37 -4.87
CA LEU A 142 10.89 17.32 -5.74
C LEU A 142 10.85 18.42 -6.80
N LEU A 143 9.66 18.71 -7.37
CA LEU A 143 9.50 19.82 -8.29
C LEU A 143 9.76 21.17 -7.62
N ALA A 144 9.24 21.37 -6.40
CA ALA A 144 9.49 22.58 -5.63
C ALA A 144 10.99 22.79 -5.37
N LYS A 145 11.71 21.70 -5.05
CA LYS A 145 13.16 21.70 -4.87
C LYS A 145 13.88 22.09 -6.17
N ARG A 146 13.53 21.48 -7.31
CA ARG A 146 14.13 21.82 -8.63
C ARG A 146 13.89 23.28 -9.05
N LEU A 147 12.76 23.86 -8.64
CA LEU A 147 12.41 25.26 -8.91
C LEU A 147 12.98 26.25 -7.87
N ASN A 148 13.77 25.78 -6.90
CA ASN A 148 14.31 26.58 -5.79
C ASN A 148 13.22 27.36 -5.03
N ILE A 149 12.03 26.76 -4.87
CA ILE A 149 10.91 27.38 -4.14
C ILE A 149 11.11 27.13 -2.64
N VAL A 150 11.24 28.21 -1.87
CA VAL A 150 11.36 28.15 -0.41
C VAL A 150 9.96 28.05 0.22
N GLY A 151 9.67 26.95 0.92
CA GLY A 151 8.41 26.75 1.64
C GLY A 151 8.40 25.46 2.46
N THR A 152 7.62 25.42 3.53
CA THR A 152 7.52 24.25 4.42
C THR A 152 6.91 23.04 3.71
N THR A 153 7.46 21.85 4.00
CA THR A 153 7.23 20.52 3.40
C THR A 153 5.77 20.11 3.18
N ASN A 154 4.81 20.77 3.84
CA ASN A 154 3.45 20.27 3.96
C ASN A 154 2.40 20.92 3.05
N GLN A 155 2.66 22.09 2.43
CA GLN A 155 1.74 22.68 1.43
C GLN A 155 2.51 23.60 0.49
N VAL A 156 3.09 23.05 -0.58
CA VAL A 156 3.67 23.86 -1.67
C VAL A 156 2.52 24.57 -2.40
N LYS A 157 2.22 25.82 -2.03
CA LYS A 157 1.20 26.67 -2.68
C LYS A 157 1.82 27.52 -3.81
N ASP A 158 2.64 26.91 -4.65
CA ASP A 158 3.15 27.55 -5.87
C ASP A 158 2.27 27.13 -7.06
N SER A 159 1.85 28.10 -7.87
CA SER A 159 0.97 27.89 -9.01
C SER A 159 1.59 26.99 -10.08
N ARG A 160 2.93 27.06 -10.27
CA ARG A 160 3.68 26.25 -11.25
C ARG A 160 3.73 24.78 -10.82
N VAL A 161 3.93 24.55 -9.52
CA VAL A 161 3.93 23.19 -8.95
C VAL A 161 2.53 22.60 -9.04
N SER A 162 1.53 23.38 -8.65
CA SER A 162 0.12 22.96 -8.67
C SER A 162 -0.34 22.62 -10.09
N SER A 163 0.03 23.42 -11.09
CA SER A 163 -0.33 23.16 -12.49
C SER A 163 0.32 21.89 -13.04
N GLU A 164 1.59 21.64 -12.73
CA GLU A 164 2.27 20.43 -13.20
C GLU A 164 1.77 19.17 -12.48
N VAL A 165 1.49 19.26 -11.18
CA VAL A 165 0.86 18.17 -10.42
C VAL A 165 -0.53 17.85 -10.97
N ALA A 166 -1.34 18.88 -11.26
CA ALA A 166 -2.65 18.71 -11.90
C ALA A 166 -2.50 18.06 -13.28
N ARG A 167 -1.57 18.55 -14.13
CA ARG A 167 -1.27 17.98 -15.45
C ARG A 167 -1.00 16.47 -15.39
N VAL A 168 -0.14 16.02 -14.48
CA VAL A 168 0.27 14.61 -14.40
C VAL A 168 -0.78 13.74 -13.70
N PHE A 169 -1.28 14.16 -12.54
CA PHE A 169 -2.12 13.30 -11.68
C PHE A 169 -3.63 13.53 -11.84
N GLY A 170 -4.01 14.60 -12.52
CA GLY A 170 -5.40 15.05 -12.68
C GLY A 170 -5.86 15.97 -11.56
N GLU A 171 -6.98 16.63 -11.81
CA GLU A 171 -7.69 17.51 -10.89
C GLU A 171 -9.19 17.18 -10.94
N GLY A 172 -9.85 17.18 -9.77
CA GLY A 172 -11.29 16.93 -9.66
C GLY A 172 -12.12 18.20 -9.87
N GLY A 173 -13.44 18.04 -10.00
CA GLY A 173 -14.41 19.13 -10.16
C GLY A 173 -14.94 19.27 -11.59
N GLU A 174 -15.87 20.19 -11.80
CA GLU A 174 -16.60 20.36 -13.09
C GLU A 174 -15.69 20.71 -14.27
N ARG A 175 -14.55 21.36 -14.00
CA ARG A 175 -13.51 21.68 -14.99
C ARG A 175 -12.25 20.81 -14.85
N GLY A 176 -12.36 19.72 -14.10
CA GLY A 176 -11.28 18.76 -13.85
C GLY A 176 -10.94 17.92 -15.08
N HIS A 177 -9.83 17.21 -15.00
CA HIS A 177 -9.40 16.26 -16.03
C HIS A 177 -8.79 15.01 -15.42
N ALA A 178 -8.85 13.90 -16.16
CA ALA A 178 -8.22 12.66 -15.76
C ALA A 178 -6.69 12.81 -15.72
N GLY A 179 -6.05 12.13 -14.77
CA GLY A 179 -4.60 12.05 -14.72
C GLY A 179 -4.03 11.26 -15.89
N LEU A 180 -2.79 11.59 -16.28
CA LEU A 180 -2.05 10.90 -17.33
C LEU A 180 -1.42 9.58 -16.85
N VAL A 181 -1.42 9.37 -15.53
CA VAL A 181 -0.80 8.22 -14.86
C VAL A 181 -1.81 7.49 -13.98
N GLY A 182 -1.79 6.16 -14.09
CA GLY A 182 -2.56 5.23 -13.28
C GLY A 182 -1.65 4.27 -12.52
N PHE A 183 -2.15 3.79 -11.38
CA PHE A 183 -1.44 2.87 -10.50
C PHE A 183 -2.36 1.68 -10.20
N VAL A 184 -1.85 0.47 -10.39
CA VAL A 184 -2.52 -0.76 -9.98
C VAL A 184 -2.26 -1.01 -8.50
N ASP A 185 -3.20 -1.65 -7.81
CA ASP A 185 -2.99 -2.08 -6.43
C ASP A 185 -1.75 -2.98 -6.31
N ALA A 186 -0.98 -2.84 -5.22
CA ALA A 186 0.19 -3.66 -4.99
C ALA A 186 -0.16 -4.90 -4.18
N TYR A 187 0.16 -6.07 -4.71
CA TYR A 187 -0.09 -7.36 -4.06
C TYR A 187 1.21 -8.08 -3.73
N PRO A 188 1.23 -8.88 -2.64
CA PRO A 188 2.37 -9.71 -2.30
C PRO A 188 2.55 -10.82 -3.33
N ILE A 189 3.75 -10.93 -3.90
CA ILE A 189 4.16 -12.01 -4.82
C ILE A 189 5.11 -13.01 -4.15
N LYS A 190 5.78 -12.59 -3.06
CA LYS A 190 6.70 -13.42 -2.28
C LYS A 190 6.82 -12.87 -0.87
N TYR A 191 7.08 -13.73 0.11
CA TYR A 191 7.49 -13.31 1.45
C TYR A 191 8.55 -14.28 2.00
N ASP A 192 9.41 -13.80 2.90
CA ASP A 192 10.52 -14.60 3.42
C ASP A 192 10.05 -15.65 4.45
N GLU A 193 9.37 -15.22 5.51
CA GLU A 193 8.96 -16.09 6.63
C GLU A 193 7.45 -16.22 6.75
N ARG A 194 6.75 -15.08 6.82
CA ARG A 194 5.31 -14.99 7.06
C ARG A 194 4.73 -13.70 6.49
N LEU A 195 3.41 -13.66 6.32
CA LEU A 195 2.68 -12.53 5.73
C LEU A 195 2.20 -11.51 6.76
N LEU A 196 1.91 -11.97 7.98
CA LEU A 196 1.38 -11.15 9.06
C LEU A 196 2.25 -11.26 10.32
N ASP A 197 2.45 -10.12 10.98
CA ASP A 197 3.11 -9.98 12.28
C ASP A 197 2.10 -9.41 13.29
N PRO A 198 2.11 -9.89 14.55
CA PRO A 198 1.43 -9.18 15.62
C PRO A 198 2.26 -7.95 16.01
N ASP A 199 1.60 -6.84 16.29
CA ASP A 199 2.22 -5.65 16.85
C ASP A 199 1.37 -5.08 17.98
N VAL A 200 1.94 -4.18 18.78
CA VAL A 200 1.26 -3.56 19.92
C VAL A 200 1.57 -2.07 19.99
N VAL A 201 0.53 -1.27 20.14
CA VAL A 201 0.66 0.14 20.46
C VAL A 201 0.06 0.36 21.84
N THR A 202 0.86 0.91 22.75
CA THR A 202 0.46 1.18 24.14
C THR A 202 0.39 2.69 24.33
N PRO A 203 -0.74 3.35 24.03
CA PRO A 203 -0.96 4.72 24.49
C PRO A 203 -0.86 4.76 26.02
N HIS A 204 -0.10 5.73 26.52
CA HIS A 204 0.05 5.98 27.96
C HIS A 204 -0.73 7.21 28.42
N TYR A 205 -1.02 8.15 27.50
CA TYR A 205 -1.53 9.49 27.83
C TYR A 205 -2.82 9.84 27.07
N GLN A 206 -3.65 8.85 26.69
CA GLN A 206 -4.87 9.14 25.90
C GLN A 206 -5.80 10.14 26.58
N ASP A 207 -5.97 10.04 27.90
CA ASP A 207 -6.82 10.94 28.71
C ASP A 207 -6.09 11.54 29.93
N ALA A 208 -4.76 11.40 29.99
CA ALA A 208 -3.97 11.83 31.15
C ALA A 208 -3.59 13.31 31.05
N LYS A 209 -3.84 14.09 32.11
CA LYS A 209 -3.41 15.50 32.19
C LYS A 209 -2.00 15.68 32.75
N ASN A 210 -1.51 14.67 33.46
CA ASN A 210 -0.20 14.64 34.11
C ASN A 210 0.33 13.20 34.17
N GLU A 211 1.59 13.04 34.58
CA GLU A 211 2.27 11.75 34.64
C GLU A 211 1.61 10.75 35.61
N LEU A 212 0.94 11.24 36.68
CA LEU A 212 0.30 10.39 37.68
C LEU A 212 -0.98 9.74 37.16
N GLU A 213 -1.58 10.31 36.11
CA GLU A 213 -2.77 9.81 35.43
C GLU A 213 -2.43 8.91 34.23
N ALA A 214 -1.15 8.71 33.91
CA ALA A 214 -0.73 7.88 32.80
C ALA A 214 -1.14 6.42 33.02
N GLN A 215 -1.94 5.88 32.10
CA GLN A 215 -2.40 4.50 32.13
C GLN A 215 -2.04 3.82 30.82
N PRO A 216 -1.08 2.87 30.82
CA PRO A 216 -0.75 2.13 29.62
C PRO A 216 -1.90 1.20 29.22
N ILE A 217 -2.43 1.38 28.01
CA ILE A 217 -3.50 0.54 27.45
C ILE A 217 -2.95 -0.20 26.22
N PRO A 218 -2.39 -1.42 26.36
CA PRO A 218 -1.83 -2.14 25.23
C PRO A 218 -2.90 -2.55 24.22
N ASN A 219 -2.82 -2.04 22.99
CA ASN A 219 -3.68 -2.46 21.89
C ASN A 219 -2.90 -3.34 20.91
N VAL A 220 -3.26 -4.62 20.87
CA VAL A 220 -2.64 -5.61 19.98
C VAL A 220 -3.38 -5.64 18.66
N PHE A 221 -2.65 -5.60 17.56
CA PHE A 221 -3.19 -5.67 16.20
C PHE A 221 -2.27 -6.47 15.28
N ILE A 222 -2.68 -6.64 14.03
CA ILE A 222 -1.89 -7.31 12.98
C ILE A 222 -1.36 -6.27 11.98
N ALA A 223 -0.12 -6.48 11.54
CA ALA A 223 0.51 -5.71 10.47
C ALA A 223 1.04 -6.68 9.41
N MET A 224 1.27 -6.18 8.19
CA MET A 224 2.02 -6.93 7.19
C MET A 224 3.47 -7.07 7.66
N SER A 225 4.01 -8.29 7.58
CA SER A 225 5.37 -8.59 8.00
C SER A 225 6.42 -7.83 7.19
N ARG A 226 7.63 -7.73 7.75
CA ARG A 226 8.82 -7.37 6.98
C ARG A 226 9.19 -8.53 6.04
N GLY A 227 9.92 -8.21 4.97
CA GLY A 227 10.41 -9.19 4.01
C GLY A 227 9.39 -9.64 2.96
N ILE A 228 8.27 -8.93 2.83
CA ILE A 228 7.27 -9.19 1.79
C ILE A 228 7.64 -8.41 0.55
N THR A 229 7.75 -9.11 -0.58
CA THR A 229 7.91 -8.51 -1.91
C THR A 229 6.55 -8.31 -2.53
N PHE A 230 6.23 -7.05 -2.82
CA PHE A 230 5.02 -6.65 -3.52
C PHE A 230 5.34 -6.34 -4.98
N ARG A 231 4.37 -6.59 -5.85
CA ARG A 231 4.39 -6.13 -7.25
C ARG A 231 3.22 -5.17 -7.48
N THR A 232 3.51 -4.06 -8.13
CA THR A 232 2.54 -3.08 -8.62
C THR A 232 2.94 -2.65 -10.04
N MET A 233 2.07 -1.86 -10.67
CA MET A 233 2.29 -1.35 -12.00
C MET A 233 1.88 0.11 -12.07
N LEU A 234 2.77 0.92 -12.64
CA LEU A 234 2.48 2.26 -13.12
C LEU A 234 2.13 2.14 -14.60
N PHE A 235 1.00 2.69 -15.03
CA PHE A 235 0.65 2.76 -16.44
C PHE A 235 0.34 4.18 -16.86
N TYR A 236 0.64 4.52 -18.11
CA TYR A 236 0.44 5.85 -18.62
C TYR A 236 0.11 5.86 -20.11
N VAL A 237 -0.52 6.96 -20.53
CA VAL A 237 -0.81 7.22 -21.93
C VAL A 237 0.48 7.63 -22.64
N PRO A 238 0.91 6.91 -23.68
CA PRO A 238 2.14 7.24 -24.40
C PRO A 238 1.99 8.58 -25.17
N PRO A 239 3.08 9.32 -25.44
CA PRO A 239 3.00 10.64 -26.10
C PRO A 239 2.40 10.58 -27.50
N GLU A 240 2.53 9.44 -28.19
CA GLU A 240 1.97 9.18 -29.50
C GLU A 240 0.42 9.03 -29.46
N GLY A 241 -0.15 8.93 -28.26
CA GLY A 241 -1.57 8.71 -28.00
C GLY A 241 -1.99 7.26 -28.15
N ILE A 242 -3.17 6.91 -27.62
CA ILE A 242 -3.73 5.57 -27.76
C ILE A 242 -4.41 5.42 -29.13
N PRO A 243 -4.06 4.41 -29.95
CA PRO A 243 -4.72 4.15 -31.23
C PRO A 243 -6.25 4.06 -31.09
N GLY A 244 -6.98 4.79 -31.94
CA GLY A 244 -8.44 4.78 -31.94
C GLY A 244 -9.11 5.67 -30.88
N ARG A 245 -8.36 6.36 -30.00
CA ARG A 245 -8.90 7.36 -29.08
C ARG A 245 -8.63 8.78 -29.58
N ARG A 246 -9.67 9.63 -29.58
CA ARG A 246 -9.51 11.08 -29.75
C ARG A 246 -8.97 11.67 -28.45
N GLU A 247 -7.66 11.71 -28.32
CA GLU A 247 -7.04 12.35 -27.17
C GLU A 247 -6.84 13.85 -27.40
N SER A 248 -7.14 14.63 -26.37
CA SER A 248 -6.76 16.05 -26.36
C SER A 248 -5.25 16.12 -26.32
N LYS A 249 -4.62 16.58 -27.42
CA LYS A 249 -3.16 16.89 -27.50
C LYS A 249 -2.66 17.89 -26.44
N LYS A 250 -3.55 18.41 -25.59
CA LYS A 250 -3.27 19.46 -24.61
C LYS A 250 -2.45 18.96 -23.42
N HIS A 251 -2.53 17.68 -23.08
CA HIS A 251 -1.83 17.09 -21.93
C HIS A 251 -1.21 15.75 -22.32
N THR A 252 0.11 15.73 -22.46
CA THR A 252 0.91 14.50 -22.67
C THR A 252 2.06 14.46 -21.66
N LEU A 253 2.56 13.26 -21.38
CA LEU A 253 3.78 13.09 -20.61
C LEU A 253 5.00 13.33 -21.50
N LYS A 254 6.02 13.95 -20.95
CA LYS A 254 7.34 14.09 -21.58
C LYS A 254 8.13 12.82 -21.34
N VAL A 255 8.26 11.99 -22.37
CA VAL A 255 8.93 10.67 -22.28
C VAL A 255 10.31 10.73 -22.91
N VAL A 256 11.30 10.14 -22.26
CA VAL A 256 12.67 9.99 -22.79
C VAL A 256 13.06 8.52 -22.92
N ASN A 257 13.84 8.18 -23.94
CA ASN A 257 14.34 6.81 -24.17
C ASN A 257 15.76 6.57 -23.67
N ASN A 258 16.46 7.61 -23.19
CA ASN A 258 17.80 7.56 -22.60
C ASN A 258 17.93 8.63 -21.50
N ILE A 259 18.76 8.38 -20.48
CA ILE A 259 19.02 9.31 -19.36
C ILE A 259 20.27 10.16 -19.68
N GLY A 260 20.23 11.47 -19.40
CA GLY A 260 21.34 12.41 -19.61
C GLY A 260 20.99 13.87 -19.26
N ASP A 261 21.79 14.84 -19.71
CA ASP A 261 21.68 16.26 -19.28
C ASP A 261 20.32 16.92 -19.57
N ASN A 262 19.53 16.38 -20.50
CA ASN A 262 18.21 16.90 -20.86
C ASN A 262 17.03 16.16 -20.19
N SER A 263 17.25 15.06 -19.46
CA SER A 263 16.17 14.28 -18.83
C SER A 263 15.63 14.88 -17.53
N GLY A 264 16.30 15.90 -16.97
CA GLY A 264 15.78 16.67 -15.83
C GLY A 264 14.47 17.42 -16.11
N GLN A 265 14.10 17.61 -17.38
CA GLN A 265 12.83 18.20 -17.81
C GLN A 265 11.78 17.17 -18.26
N ALA A 266 12.13 15.88 -18.28
CA ALA A 266 11.24 14.80 -18.66
C ALA A 266 10.38 14.37 -17.46
N ASP A 267 9.19 13.86 -17.76
CA ASP A 267 8.32 13.27 -16.76
C ASP A 267 8.78 11.84 -16.47
N ILE A 268 8.99 11.02 -17.50
CA ILE A 268 9.25 9.57 -17.35
C ILE A 268 10.24 9.02 -18.39
N PHE A 269 11.03 8.04 -18.00
CA PHE A 269 11.96 7.28 -18.83
C PHE A 269 11.29 6.00 -19.35
N ARG A 270 11.40 5.71 -20.65
CA ARG A 270 10.84 4.52 -21.29
C ARG A 270 11.89 3.40 -21.34
N GLY A 271 11.90 2.57 -20.30
CA GLY A 271 12.78 1.41 -20.21
C GLY A 271 13.10 1.02 -18.78
N ASN A 272 13.98 0.03 -18.64
CA ASN A 272 14.48 -0.43 -17.35
C ASN A 272 15.49 0.60 -16.79
N LEU A 273 15.11 1.27 -15.70
CA LEU A 273 15.94 2.33 -15.11
C LEU A 273 17.31 1.80 -14.69
N ALA A 274 17.35 0.62 -14.06
CA ALA A 274 18.59 -0.01 -13.60
C ALA A 274 19.56 -0.31 -14.75
N SER A 275 19.06 -0.65 -15.95
CA SER A 275 19.91 -0.95 -17.12
C SER A 275 20.65 0.28 -17.70
N GLN A 276 20.15 1.49 -17.44
CA GLN A 276 20.73 2.73 -17.96
C GLN A 276 21.59 3.46 -16.92
N ILE A 277 21.55 3.03 -15.66
CA ILE A 277 22.38 3.59 -14.60
C ILE A 277 23.79 2.99 -14.71
N LYS A 278 24.73 3.78 -15.25
CA LYS A 278 26.13 3.36 -15.42
C LYS A 278 26.86 3.18 -14.09
N ASP A 279 26.48 3.94 -13.06
CA ASP A 279 27.04 3.90 -11.72
C ASP A 279 25.94 4.21 -10.68
N PRO A 280 25.41 3.21 -9.96
CA PRO A 280 24.38 3.41 -8.95
C PRO A 280 24.83 4.31 -7.78
N GLU A 281 26.13 4.35 -7.48
CA GLU A 281 26.68 5.14 -6.37
C GLU A 281 26.85 6.63 -6.74
N ARG A 282 26.88 6.95 -8.04
CA ARG A 282 27.04 8.33 -8.58
C ARG A 282 25.80 8.83 -9.32
N LEU A 283 24.64 8.24 -9.08
CA LEU A 283 23.41 8.65 -9.74
C LEU A 283 23.05 10.09 -9.34
N ASP A 284 23.16 11.02 -10.28
CA ASP A 284 22.70 12.39 -10.08
C ASP A 284 21.16 12.43 -10.17
N PRO A 285 20.44 12.73 -9.07
CA PRO A 285 18.98 12.78 -9.06
C PRO A 285 18.40 13.78 -10.07
N ASP A 286 19.15 14.80 -10.47
CA ASP A 286 18.68 15.80 -11.44
C ASP A 286 18.65 15.28 -12.87
N THR A 287 19.37 14.19 -13.15
CA THR A 287 19.31 13.50 -14.46
C THR A 287 18.10 12.57 -14.57
N ILE A 288 17.50 12.13 -13.47
CA ILE A 288 16.35 11.21 -13.51
C ILE A 288 15.07 11.99 -13.85
N PRO A 289 14.20 11.49 -14.76
CA PRO A 289 12.90 12.10 -14.98
C PRO A 289 12.10 12.21 -13.69
N LEU A 290 11.33 13.29 -13.58
CA LEU A 290 10.78 13.72 -12.30
C LEU A 290 9.79 12.70 -11.71
N LEU A 291 8.95 12.07 -12.54
CA LEU A 291 7.99 11.06 -12.07
C LEU A 291 8.70 9.78 -11.60
N ASP A 292 9.71 9.31 -12.33
CA ASP A 292 10.50 8.14 -11.92
C ASP A 292 11.19 8.38 -10.58
N LEU A 293 11.84 9.53 -10.44
CA LEU A 293 12.47 9.93 -9.18
C LEU A 293 11.44 10.04 -8.05
N SER A 294 10.23 10.54 -8.34
CA SER A 294 9.13 10.65 -7.38
C SER A 294 8.64 9.29 -6.91
N VAL A 295 8.60 8.28 -7.79
CA VAL A 295 8.29 6.90 -7.41
C VAL A 295 9.36 6.40 -6.44
N LEU A 296 10.64 6.45 -6.82
CA LEU A 296 11.73 5.98 -5.96
C LEU A 296 11.73 6.68 -4.59
N TYR A 297 11.55 8.00 -4.58
CA TYR A 297 11.50 8.80 -3.36
C TYR A 297 10.30 8.44 -2.48
N ALA A 298 9.11 8.24 -3.06
CA ALA A 298 7.92 7.87 -2.31
C ALA A 298 8.08 6.51 -1.60
N PHE A 299 8.68 5.52 -2.25
CA PHE A 299 8.91 4.21 -1.64
C PHE A 299 10.01 4.24 -0.58
N ALA A 300 11.04 5.07 -0.76
CA ALA A 300 12.08 5.30 0.26
C ALA A 300 11.52 6.00 1.52
N MET A 301 10.63 6.99 1.34
CA MET A 301 9.98 7.70 2.44
C MET A 301 8.89 6.87 3.13
N GLY A 302 8.27 5.95 2.39
CA GLY A 302 7.22 5.06 2.85
C GLY A 302 5.82 5.44 2.33
N VAL A 303 5.01 4.42 2.07
CA VAL A 303 3.64 4.56 1.52
C VAL A 303 2.61 4.32 2.62
N GLY A 304 1.62 5.21 2.75
CA GLY A 304 0.42 4.93 3.55
C GLY A 304 0.24 5.71 4.86
N ALA A 305 1.04 6.74 5.15
CA ALA A 305 0.76 7.68 6.24
C ALA A 305 1.20 9.10 5.88
N LYS A 306 0.36 10.10 6.19
CA LYS A 306 0.71 11.54 6.10
C LYS A 306 1.94 11.92 6.96
N THR A 307 2.42 10.99 7.78
CA THR A 307 3.57 11.10 8.66
C THR A 307 4.35 9.79 8.58
N SER A 308 5.45 9.78 7.82
CA SER A 308 6.36 8.65 7.61
C SER A 308 7.22 8.33 8.84
N VAL A 309 6.61 8.26 10.02
CA VAL A 309 7.30 7.91 11.26
C VAL A 309 6.93 6.48 11.65
N GLY A 310 7.66 5.50 11.11
CA GLY A 310 7.80 4.17 11.72
C GLY A 310 7.36 2.95 10.90
N TYR A 311 6.32 3.05 10.07
CA TYR A 311 5.77 1.90 9.32
C TYR A 311 5.90 2.05 7.80
N SER A 312 5.83 0.92 7.09
CA SER A 312 5.70 0.88 5.62
C SER A 312 6.88 1.49 4.87
N ARG A 313 8.11 1.13 5.28
CA ARG A 313 9.33 1.42 4.51
C ARG A 313 9.62 0.31 3.53
N PHE A 314 10.00 0.69 2.31
CA PHE A 314 10.18 -0.24 1.21
C PHE A 314 11.52 -0.02 0.51
N GLU A 315 12.11 -1.12 0.06
CA GLU A 315 13.26 -1.14 -0.84
C GLU A 315 12.79 -1.52 -2.24
N VAL A 316 13.13 -0.71 -3.24
CA VAL A 316 12.78 -1.01 -4.63
C VAL A 316 13.74 -2.06 -5.16
N ILE A 317 13.21 -3.21 -5.61
CA ILE A 317 13.98 -4.31 -6.19
C ILE A 317 14.05 -4.16 -7.71
N LYS A 318 12.93 -3.77 -8.33
CA LYS A 318 12.77 -3.76 -9.78
C LYS A 318 11.91 -2.59 -10.21
N TYR A 319 12.35 -1.86 -11.24
CA TYR A 319 11.58 -0.77 -11.85
C TYR A 319 11.85 -0.70 -13.36
N GLU A 320 10.97 -1.31 -14.15
CA GLU A 320 11.08 -1.42 -15.61
C GLU A 320 9.76 -1.28 -16.37
#